data_AF-A0A0N1P9K9-F1
#
_entry.id   AF-A0A0N1P9K9-F1
#
_cell.length_a   1.000
_cell.length_b   1.000
_cell.length_c   1.000
_cell.angle_alpha   90.00
_cell.angle_beta   90.00
_cell.angle_gamma   90.00
#
_symmetry.space_group_name_H-M   'P 1'
#
loop_
_entity.id
_entity.type
_entity.pdbx_description
1 polymer ?
#
loop_
_entity_poly.entity_id
_entity_poly.type
_entity_poly.pdbx_seq_one_letter_code
_entity_poly.pdbx_strand_id
1 'polypeptide(L)'
;MRSRETGSVATSSEMCGADNPYGATTGTSSSSRNSSRRSALAKNPSASTPSSHTLPRPNELSMRAPGQASPPSEALLPTTGAYSSMRHEQAATTTTGDGGDDRVTPSSLPHHAFPKVSMPTPAATARDASHDVRDTVEYRAAWDLELWKAVQADRFRKQLARQKSAAFADLERSVKRREKEALAELAQRAQGVALREEAAKSVEAQLTARQGKLSEMEKDLRRMRQQLLDAQQRVEDEVRAQVRLANDTIAHRARLLEERVKAAEAQVKRADERQRQAQEDYLGLYEAFNRYRSQQLASAASDTNGFLNVSSTSAALSPALTPALQLEQLRAQWDAEHQLRLDRQEQLHKSEMAIVQERCRELEERNRRLTAALARRREQLRNMRGAGADTTLMASASPVPQLCVDSRKQTVAVPTSAVSVAAAATLSPPPPVMDALRRETVEQIVRELRRLESDRASLVGGSSGALCETDAVIVRMNDRMRHLQQQLASVRGTAATTAVVAVGGGEGD
;
A
#
# COMPACT_ATOMS: atom_id res chain seq x y z
N MET A 1 -33.44 17.14 52.35
CA MET A 1 -34.56 16.25 51.99
C MET A 1 -34.21 15.61 50.65
N ARG A 2 -33.99 14.31 50.42
CA ARG A 2 -34.12 13.01 51.11
C ARG A 2 -32.80 12.24 50.79
N SER A 3 -32.08 11.70 51.78
CA SER A 3 -31.99 10.27 52.17
C SER A 3 -31.58 9.32 51.03
N ARG A 4 -30.34 8.76 51.06
CA ARG A 4 -29.91 7.40 51.54
C ARG A 4 -30.46 6.27 50.63
N GLU A 5 -29.68 5.30 50.13
CA GLU A 5 -29.03 4.14 50.79
C GLU A 5 -28.04 3.50 49.75
N THR A 6 -26.75 3.25 50.03
CA THR A 6 -26.12 2.07 50.69
C THR A 6 -26.44 0.69 50.12
N GLY A 7 -25.43 0.03 49.53
CA GLY A 7 -24.90 -1.22 50.11
C GLY A 7 -25.00 -2.53 49.30
N SER A 8 -24.00 -3.39 49.58
CA SER A 8 -24.00 -4.87 49.56
C SER A 8 -23.61 -5.55 48.23
N VAL A 9 -22.42 -6.15 48.04
CA VAL A 9 -21.68 -7.26 48.70
C VAL A 9 -21.79 -8.57 47.92
N ALA A 10 -20.60 -9.17 47.79
CA ALA A 10 -20.16 -10.44 47.23
C ALA A 10 -21.02 -11.69 47.46
N THR A 11 -20.76 -12.72 46.64
CA THR A 11 -20.34 -14.11 46.95
C THR A 11 -20.76 -15.02 45.77
N SER A 12 -19.86 -15.74 45.11
CA SER A 12 -19.26 -17.06 45.46
C SER A 12 -19.77 -18.13 44.47
N SER A 13 -18.84 -18.91 43.90
CA SER A 13 -18.95 -20.35 43.57
C SER A 13 -17.74 -20.68 42.66
N GLU A 14 -16.61 -21.14 43.20
CA GLU A 14 -16.29 -22.57 43.38
C GLU A 14 -16.65 -23.44 42.17
N MET A 15 -15.64 -24.00 41.49
CA MET A 15 -15.28 -25.42 41.67
C MET A 15 -13.87 -25.72 41.12
N CYS A 16 -13.13 -26.48 41.94
CA CYS A 16 -11.94 -27.28 41.65
C CYS A 16 -12.17 -28.17 40.40
N GLY A 17 -11.20 -28.48 39.54
CA GLY A 17 -9.92 -29.11 39.82
C GLY A 17 -9.98 -30.56 39.31
N ALA A 18 -9.05 -30.97 38.44
CA ALA A 18 -8.58 -32.36 38.30
C ALA A 18 -7.49 -32.44 37.22
N ASP A 19 -6.31 -32.86 37.67
CA ASP A 19 -5.27 -33.49 36.89
C ASP A 19 -5.78 -34.76 36.19
N ASN A 20 -5.31 -35.06 34.97
CA ASN A 20 -4.76 -36.39 34.70
C ASN A 20 -3.90 -36.44 33.42
N PRO A 21 -2.67 -36.98 33.49
CA PRO A 21 -1.83 -37.31 32.35
C PRO A 21 -1.95 -38.81 31.97
N TYR A 22 -1.49 -39.14 30.76
CA TYR A 22 -1.35 -40.48 30.15
C TYR A 22 -2.62 -41.24 29.72
N GLY A 23 -2.59 -41.68 28.46
CA GLY A 23 -3.59 -42.59 27.89
C GLY A 23 -3.35 -42.88 26.42
N ALA A 24 -2.27 -43.61 26.12
CA ALA A 24 -2.12 -44.31 24.85
C ALA A 24 -3.06 -45.53 24.85
N THR A 25 -3.79 -45.78 23.75
CA THR A 25 -4.10 -47.12 23.22
C THR A 25 -4.91 -47.06 21.93
N THR A 26 -4.32 -47.57 20.85
CA THR A 26 -4.83 -48.60 19.92
C THR A 26 -6.27 -48.59 19.41
N GLY A 27 -6.40 -48.77 18.09
CA GLY A 27 -7.45 -49.60 17.48
C GLY A 27 -8.12 -48.97 16.26
N THR A 28 -7.64 -49.22 15.04
CA THR A 28 -8.13 -50.25 14.09
C THR A 28 -9.56 -50.08 13.58
N SER A 29 -9.71 -49.62 12.33
CA SER A 29 -10.57 -50.20 11.26
C SER A 29 -10.35 -49.39 9.97
N SER A 30 -9.65 -49.91 8.95
CA SER A 30 -10.08 -50.84 7.90
C SER A 30 -10.98 -50.24 6.80
N SER A 31 -10.37 -49.88 5.68
CA SER A 31 -10.88 -49.94 4.29
C SER A 31 -9.65 -49.77 3.38
N SER A 32 -9.01 -50.78 2.82
CA SER A 32 -9.47 -51.85 1.91
C SER A 32 -10.14 -51.33 0.64
N ARG A 33 -9.31 -51.10 -0.38
CA ARG A 33 -9.42 -51.65 -1.77
C ARG A 33 -8.23 -51.09 -2.57
N ASN A 34 -7.23 -51.94 -2.85
CA ASN A 34 -7.04 -52.70 -4.11
C ASN A 34 -6.79 -51.81 -5.33
N SER A 35 -5.91 -52.10 -6.28
CA SER A 35 -4.83 -53.09 -6.48
C SER A 35 -4.48 -52.97 -7.97
N SER A 36 -3.20 -52.86 -8.33
CA SER A 36 -2.54 -53.44 -9.53
C SER A 36 -1.20 -52.73 -9.71
N ARG A 37 -0.07 -53.32 -9.28
CA ARG A 37 0.74 -54.30 -10.01
C ARG A 37 1.07 -53.87 -11.46
N ARG A 38 2.32 -53.44 -11.68
CA ARG A 38 3.27 -54.26 -12.45
C ARG A 38 4.71 -53.84 -12.21
N SER A 39 5.50 -54.86 -11.96
CA SER A 39 6.93 -54.93 -11.69
C SER A 39 7.69 -55.36 -12.95
N ALA A 40 8.83 -54.73 -13.21
CA ALA A 40 10.03 -55.26 -13.86
C ALA A 40 11.11 -54.18 -13.63
N LEU A 41 12.22 -54.35 -12.90
CA LEU A 41 13.27 -55.38 -12.85
C LEU A 41 13.96 -55.66 -14.20
N ALA A 42 14.93 -54.81 -14.54
CA ALA A 42 16.11 -55.12 -15.35
C ALA A 42 17.22 -54.14 -14.92
N LYS A 43 18.21 -54.57 -14.13
CA LYS A 43 19.56 -54.98 -14.55
C LYS A 43 20.25 -54.02 -15.52
N ASN A 44 21.28 -53.34 -15.00
CA ASN A 44 22.32 -52.59 -15.72
C ASN A 44 23.02 -53.46 -16.79
N PRO A 45 23.72 -52.84 -17.75
CA PRO A 45 25.15 -52.60 -17.51
C PRO A 45 25.68 -51.22 -17.91
N SER A 46 26.80 -50.91 -17.27
CA SER A 46 27.80 -49.87 -17.52
C SER A 46 28.05 -49.47 -18.97
N ALA A 47 28.10 -48.16 -19.22
CA ALA A 47 28.96 -47.57 -20.25
C ALA A 47 29.53 -46.24 -19.71
N SER A 48 30.84 -46.24 -19.53
CA SER A 48 31.69 -45.11 -19.21
C SER A 48 31.97 -44.28 -20.46
N THR A 49 31.79 -42.96 -20.39
CA THR A 49 32.41 -42.01 -21.31
C THR A 49 33.04 -40.86 -20.49
N PRO A 50 34.33 -40.54 -20.69
CA PRO A 50 34.95 -39.37 -20.09
C PRO A 50 34.70 -38.16 -20.99
N SER A 51 34.10 -37.10 -20.47
CA SER A 51 34.00 -35.82 -21.18
C SER A 51 34.78 -34.76 -20.42
N SER A 52 35.93 -34.44 -20.99
CA SER A 52 36.79 -33.32 -20.65
C SER A 52 36.11 -32.02 -21.06
N HIS A 53 35.78 -31.15 -20.12
CA HIS A 53 35.71 -29.70 -20.37
C HIS A 53 36.15 -28.94 -19.12
N THR A 54 37.45 -28.69 -19.08
CA THR A 54 38.10 -27.74 -18.19
C THR A 54 37.84 -26.33 -18.75
N LEU A 55 37.14 -25.49 -18.01
CA LEU A 55 37.15 -24.04 -18.20
C LEU A 55 37.55 -23.36 -16.87
N PRO A 56 38.27 -22.24 -16.93
CA PRO A 56 39.10 -21.78 -15.84
C PRO A 56 38.33 -20.93 -14.83
N ARG A 57 38.64 -21.14 -13.54
CA ARG A 57 38.43 -20.16 -12.47
C ARG A 57 39.47 -19.04 -12.60
N PRO A 58 39.11 -17.76 -12.47
CA PRO A 58 40.05 -16.75 -12.04
C PRO A 58 40.22 -16.83 -10.52
N ASN A 59 41.48 -17.02 -10.12
CA ASN A 59 41.98 -16.80 -8.78
C ASN A 59 41.93 -15.30 -8.46
N GLU A 60 41.37 -14.95 -7.30
CA GLU A 60 41.94 -13.88 -6.46
C GLU A 60 42.00 -14.39 -5.01
N LEU A 61 43.21 -14.82 -4.64
CA LEU A 61 43.74 -14.73 -3.28
C LEU A 61 44.07 -13.23 -3.07
N SER A 62 43.99 -12.59 -1.90
CA SER A 62 44.51 -13.01 -0.61
C SER A 62 44.38 -11.86 0.42
N MET A 63 44.52 -12.23 1.71
CA MET A 63 44.88 -11.41 2.89
C MET A 63 43.75 -10.59 3.54
N ARG A 64 43.21 -10.94 4.73
CA ARG A 64 43.80 -10.89 6.11
C ARG A 64 44.33 -9.47 6.42
N ALA A 65 43.97 -8.76 7.49
CA ALA A 65 43.83 -9.14 8.90
C ALA A 65 43.17 -7.96 9.72
N PRO A 66 43.17 -7.91 11.08
CA PRO A 66 42.03 -7.44 11.88
C PRO A 66 42.25 -6.12 12.66
N GLY A 67 41.17 -5.61 13.26
CA GLY A 67 41.21 -4.89 14.54
C GLY A 67 40.82 -3.40 14.53
N GLN A 68 40.21 -3.02 15.65
CA GLN A 68 39.96 -1.65 16.16
C GLN A 68 38.85 -0.85 15.44
N ALA A 69 37.93 -0.13 16.10
CA ALA A 69 37.75 0.23 17.50
C ALA A 69 36.26 0.57 17.75
N SER A 70 35.80 0.38 18.99
CA SER A 70 34.66 1.12 19.56
C SER A 70 34.97 2.64 19.59
N PRO A 71 33.96 3.54 19.72
CA PRO A 71 33.53 3.98 21.05
C PRO A 71 32.02 4.37 21.09
N PRO A 72 31.52 5.12 22.09
CA PRO A 72 30.96 4.59 23.32
C PRO A 72 29.46 4.90 23.50
N SER A 73 28.89 4.30 24.54
CA SER A 73 27.60 4.66 25.13
C SER A 73 27.64 6.03 25.79
N GLU A 74 26.61 6.85 25.55
CA GLU A 74 26.04 7.85 26.47
C GLU A 74 24.63 8.16 25.93
N ALA A 75 23.58 7.61 26.52
CA ALA A 75 22.82 8.23 27.60
C ALA A 75 22.25 9.61 27.20
N LEU A 76 20.94 9.65 26.95
CA LEU A 76 19.96 10.51 27.65
C LEU A 76 18.67 10.59 26.82
N LEU A 77 17.65 9.85 27.28
CA LEU A 77 16.27 10.29 27.16
C LEU A 77 16.12 11.59 27.94
N PRO A 78 15.23 12.50 27.50
CA PRO A 78 13.98 12.52 28.25
C PRO A 78 12.74 12.61 27.34
N THR A 79 11.80 11.73 27.66
CA THR A 79 10.37 12.01 27.84
C THR A 79 9.98 13.49 27.78
N THR A 80 9.36 13.90 26.69
CA THR A 80 8.27 14.89 26.68
C THR A 80 7.20 14.27 25.79
N GLY A 81 6.03 13.92 26.31
CA GLY A 81 5.14 14.83 27.02
C GLY A 81 4.06 15.21 26.04
N ALA A 82 2.94 14.49 26.14
CA ALA A 82 1.73 14.71 25.37
C ALA A 82 1.37 16.19 25.24
N TYR A 83 1.13 16.64 24.02
CA TYR A 83 0.30 17.82 23.75
C TYR A 83 -0.66 17.50 22.60
N SER A 84 -1.68 16.70 22.94
CA SER A 84 -3.01 16.93 22.39
C SER A 84 -3.52 18.23 23.00
N SER A 85 -3.45 19.33 22.27
CA SER A 85 -4.22 20.53 22.61
C SER A 85 -5.19 20.80 21.48
N MET A 86 -6.44 20.43 21.74
CA MET A 86 -7.59 20.78 20.94
C MET A 86 -7.64 22.29 20.75
N ARG A 87 -7.54 22.74 19.50
CA ARG A 87 -7.87 24.10 19.12
C ARG A 87 -9.37 24.17 18.88
N HIS A 88 -10.13 24.25 19.96
CA HIS A 88 -11.50 24.76 19.96
C HIS A 88 -11.42 26.24 20.34
N GLU A 89 -11.30 27.14 19.36
CA GLU A 89 -11.76 28.51 19.55
C GLU A 89 -13.28 28.48 19.45
N GLN A 90 -13.91 28.25 20.60
CA GLN A 90 -15.29 28.63 20.81
C GLN A 90 -15.33 30.14 21.01
N ALA A 91 -16.18 30.77 20.20
CA ALA A 91 -16.64 32.12 20.35
C ALA A 91 -17.10 32.38 21.79
N ALA A 92 -16.40 33.28 22.48
CA ALA A 92 -16.90 33.97 23.66
C ALA A 92 -17.11 35.43 23.25
N THR A 93 -18.33 35.71 22.81
CA THR A 93 -18.92 37.05 22.86
C THR A 93 -19.06 37.45 24.32
N THR A 94 -18.05 38.12 24.88
CA THR A 94 -18.23 38.97 26.06
C THR A 94 -18.49 40.38 25.59
N THR A 95 -19.77 40.63 25.33
CA THR A 95 -20.40 41.94 25.37
C THR A 95 -20.28 42.46 26.81
N THR A 96 -19.15 43.09 27.12
CA THR A 96 -19.09 44.04 28.22
C THR A 96 -19.69 45.33 27.69
N GLY A 97 -21.00 45.48 27.92
CA GLY A 97 -21.67 46.76 27.81
C GLY A 97 -21.10 47.67 28.90
N ASP A 98 -20.12 48.47 28.52
CA ASP A 98 -19.65 49.60 29.31
C ASP A 98 -20.42 50.85 28.89
N GLY A 99 -20.62 51.72 29.87
CA GLY A 99 -21.67 52.71 29.94
C GLY A 99 -21.79 53.60 28.71
N GLY A 100 -23.01 53.64 28.17
CA GLY A 100 -23.48 54.80 27.44
C GLY A 100 -23.51 56.00 28.38
N ASP A 101 -22.48 56.83 28.29
CA ASP A 101 -22.47 58.18 28.84
C ASP A 101 -22.59 59.17 27.65
N ASP A 102 -23.68 59.01 26.89
CA ASP A 102 -24.19 60.05 25.99
C ASP A 102 -24.77 61.16 26.85
N ARG A 103 -23.83 61.97 27.34
CA ARG A 103 -24.03 63.22 28.04
C ARG A 103 -24.67 64.22 27.09
N VAL A 104 -25.97 64.11 26.91
CA VAL A 104 -26.82 65.15 26.32
C VAL A 104 -26.63 66.40 27.16
N THR A 105 -25.91 67.35 26.58
CA THR A 105 -25.75 68.72 27.02
C THR A 105 -27.13 69.41 27.09
N PRO A 106 -27.66 69.77 28.28
CA PRO A 106 -28.76 70.71 28.32
C PRO A 106 -28.21 72.10 27.99
N SER A 107 -28.74 72.62 26.88
CA SER A 107 -28.66 74.00 26.41
C SER A 107 -28.71 74.99 27.58
N SER A 108 -27.62 75.74 27.71
CA SER A 108 -27.55 76.99 28.45
C SER A 108 -28.58 77.96 27.88
N LEU A 109 -29.61 78.28 28.66
CA LEU A 109 -30.47 79.43 28.43
C LEU A 109 -30.44 80.34 29.67
N PRO A 110 -30.35 81.67 29.44
CA PRO A 110 -29.87 82.64 30.42
C PRO A 110 -30.89 82.95 31.51
N HIS A 111 -30.36 83.15 32.72
CA HIS A 111 -31.03 83.82 33.82
C HIS A 111 -31.54 85.20 33.39
N HIS A 112 -32.81 85.30 33.03
CA HIS A 112 -33.51 86.58 33.07
C HIS A 112 -33.71 86.96 34.53
N ALA A 113 -33.00 88.02 34.93
CA ALA A 113 -33.20 88.73 36.17
C ALA A 113 -34.70 89.06 36.35
N PHE A 114 -35.28 88.57 37.44
CA PHE A 114 -36.56 89.07 37.91
C PHE A 114 -36.38 90.55 38.31
N PRO A 115 -37.05 91.52 37.67
CA PRO A 115 -37.19 92.83 38.27
C PRO A 115 -38.00 92.67 39.55
N LYS A 116 -37.38 93.04 40.66
CA LYS A 116 -37.98 93.20 41.98
C LYS A 116 -39.12 94.21 41.87
N VAL A 117 -40.35 93.73 41.67
CA VAL A 117 -41.55 94.57 41.75
C VAL A 117 -41.72 94.97 43.20
N SER A 118 -41.42 96.24 43.47
CA SER A 118 -41.77 96.94 44.69
C SER A 118 -43.30 96.92 44.87
N MET A 119 -43.75 96.23 45.91
CA MET A 119 -45.12 96.30 46.41
C MET A 119 -45.38 97.72 46.92
N PRO A 120 -46.38 98.46 46.40
CA PRO A 120 -46.94 99.58 47.14
C PRO A 120 -47.85 99.03 48.24
N THR A 121 -47.52 99.37 49.47
CA THR A 121 -48.35 99.20 50.67
C THR A 121 -49.67 99.95 50.47
N PRO A 122 -50.85 99.31 50.44
CA PRO A 122 -52.09 100.04 50.63
C PRO A 122 -52.25 100.33 52.11
N ALA A 123 -52.06 101.60 52.47
CA ALA A 123 -52.46 102.12 53.76
C ALA A 123 -53.98 101.92 53.91
N ALA A 124 -54.35 101.06 54.86
CA ALA A 124 -55.73 100.87 55.26
C ALA A 124 -56.24 102.14 55.97
N THR A 125 -57.04 102.94 55.29
CA THR A 125 -58.11 103.71 55.94
C THR A 125 -59.25 102.75 56.21
N ALA A 126 -59.28 102.22 57.43
CA ALA A 126 -60.49 101.62 57.98
C ALA A 126 -61.58 102.69 58.03
N ARG A 127 -62.70 102.44 57.36
CA ARG A 127 -64.01 102.89 57.83
C ARG A 127 -65.11 102.12 57.14
N ASP A 128 -65.84 101.39 57.96
CA ASP A 128 -67.26 101.12 57.87
C ASP A 128 -67.74 100.39 56.62
N ALA A 129 -67.66 99.07 56.68
CA ALA A 129 -68.82 98.21 56.57
C ALA A 129 -68.37 96.76 56.70
N SER A 130 -69.12 95.98 57.49
CA SER A 130 -69.09 94.52 57.51
C SER A 130 -69.57 93.96 56.16
N HIS A 131 -68.87 94.28 55.09
CA HIS A 131 -68.99 93.59 53.81
C HIS A 131 -68.08 92.37 53.89
N ASP A 132 -68.67 91.19 53.75
CA ASP A 132 -67.92 89.94 53.69
C ASP A 132 -66.85 90.07 52.60
N VAL A 133 -65.58 89.83 52.95
CA VAL A 133 -64.42 89.93 52.03
C VAL A 133 -64.66 89.13 50.75
N ARG A 134 -65.52 88.10 50.84
CA ARG A 134 -65.97 87.25 49.74
C ARG A 134 -66.81 87.93 48.67
N ASP A 135 -67.42 89.08 48.95
CA ASP A 135 -68.27 89.82 48.01
C ASP A 135 -67.55 90.92 47.24
N THR A 136 -66.25 91.12 47.52
CA THR A 136 -65.42 92.05 46.74
C THR A 136 -65.21 91.51 45.31
N VAL A 137 -65.19 92.42 44.32
CA VAL A 137 -65.01 92.05 42.89
C VAL A 137 -63.64 91.41 42.68
N GLU A 138 -62.65 91.85 43.44
CA GLU A 138 -61.28 91.34 43.48
C GLU A 138 -61.23 89.90 44.00
N TYR A 139 -62.00 89.58 45.04
CA TYR A 139 -62.07 88.22 45.57
C TYR A 139 -62.71 87.25 44.57
N ARG A 140 -63.80 87.65 43.90
CA ARG A 140 -64.42 86.83 42.84
C ARG A 140 -63.46 86.59 41.68
N ALA A 141 -62.75 87.63 41.23
CA ALA A 141 -61.73 87.49 40.19
C ALA A 141 -60.56 86.60 40.62
N ALA A 142 -60.09 86.71 41.87
CA ALA A 142 -59.05 85.84 42.41
C ALA A 142 -59.52 84.38 42.48
N TRP A 143 -60.75 84.14 42.94
CA TRP A 143 -61.36 82.80 42.97
C TRP A 143 -61.51 82.20 41.57
N ASP A 144 -62.02 82.96 40.59
CA ASP A 144 -62.14 82.51 39.21
C ASP A 144 -60.78 82.17 38.60
N LEU A 145 -59.72 82.94 38.93
CA LEU A 145 -58.35 82.64 38.53
C LEU A 145 -57.81 81.36 39.18
N GLU A 146 -58.10 81.12 40.47
CA GLU A 146 -57.74 79.88 41.15
C GLU A 146 -58.44 78.66 40.52
N LEU A 147 -59.75 78.78 40.24
CA LEU A 147 -60.51 77.73 39.57
C LEU A 147 -59.98 77.47 38.15
N TRP A 148 -59.67 78.53 37.38
CA TRP A 148 -59.06 78.39 36.06
C TRP A 148 -57.69 77.70 36.13
N LYS A 149 -56.83 78.07 37.09
CA LYS A 149 -55.54 77.39 37.32
C LYS A 149 -55.74 75.92 37.67
N ALA A 150 -56.73 75.58 38.50
CA ALA A 150 -57.04 74.20 38.86
C ALA A 150 -57.49 73.38 37.64
N VAL A 151 -58.38 73.93 36.80
CA VAL A 151 -58.83 73.30 35.55
C VAL A 151 -57.66 73.11 34.57
N GLN A 152 -56.78 74.09 34.42
CA GLN A 152 -55.59 73.97 33.57
C GLN A 152 -54.62 72.92 34.12
N ALA A 153 -54.37 72.91 35.43
CA ALA A 153 -53.51 71.91 36.07
C ALA A 153 -54.04 70.48 35.88
N ASP A 154 -55.36 70.27 35.98
CA ASP A 154 -55.99 68.98 35.70
C ASP A 154 -55.83 68.56 34.22
N ARG A 155 -56.03 69.49 33.28
CA ARG A 155 -55.78 69.24 31.84
C ARG A 155 -54.32 68.83 31.59
N PHE A 156 -53.35 69.55 32.16
CA PHE A 156 -51.93 69.21 32.04
C PHE A 156 -51.60 67.86 32.68
N ARG A 157 -52.15 67.56 33.87
CA ARG A 157 -51.98 66.25 34.52
C ARG A 157 -52.52 65.12 33.65
N LYS A 158 -53.71 65.27 33.07
CA LYS A 158 -54.30 64.28 32.16
C LYS A 158 -53.48 64.11 30.89
N GLN A 159 -53.00 65.19 30.29
CA GLN A 159 -52.14 65.13 29.10
C GLN A 159 -50.81 64.43 29.42
N LEU A 160 -50.17 64.78 30.53
CA LEU A 160 -48.93 64.15 30.99
C LEU A 160 -49.13 62.66 31.29
N ALA A 161 -50.24 62.30 31.94
CA ALA A 161 -50.58 60.89 32.19
C ALA A 161 -50.76 60.11 30.89
N ARG A 162 -51.46 60.68 29.90
CA ARG A 162 -51.61 60.07 28.56
C ARG A 162 -50.26 59.88 27.87
N GLN A 163 -49.42 60.91 27.84
CA GLN A 163 -48.08 60.82 27.24
C GLN A 163 -47.20 59.77 27.93
N LYS A 164 -47.21 59.71 29.26
CA LYS A 164 -46.49 58.68 30.02
C LYS A 164 -47.02 57.27 29.69
N SER A 165 -48.33 57.09 29.66
CA SER A 165 -48.93 55.78 29.32
C SER A 165 -48.61 55.35 27.88
N ALA A 166 -48.59 56.27 26.92
CA ALA A 166 -48.21 56.00 25.54
C ALA A 166 -46.72 55.61 25.43
N ALA A 167 -45.83 56.35 26.10
CA ALA A 167 -44.40 56.06 26.13
C ALA A 167 -44.09 54.70 26.77
N PHE A 168 -44.77 54.34 27.87
CA PHE A 168 -44.63 53.01 28.48
C PHE A 168 -45.15 51.90 27.55
N ALA A 169 -46.28 52.11 26.86
CA ALA A 169 -46.81 51.14 25.91
C ALA A 169 -45.89 50.95 24.68
N ASP A 170 -45.26 52.02 24.18
CA ASP A 170 -44.22 51.94 23.13
C ASP A 170 -43.00 51.16 23.62
N LEU A 171 -42.52 51.44 24.83
CA LEU A 171 -41.41 50.72 25.45
C LEU A 171 -41.72 49.23 25.59
N GLU A 172 -42.89 48.88 26.14
CA GLU A 172 -43.33 47.48 26.25
C GLU A 172 -43.36 46.76 24.90
N ARG A 173 -43.87 47.43 23.85
CA ARG A 173 -43.88 46.87 22.49
C ARG A 173 -42.46 46.64 21.97
N SER A 174 -41.55 47.58 22.20
CA SER A 174 -40.15 47.46 21.77
C SER A 174 -39.42 46.33 22.50
N VAL A 175 -39.64 46.16 23.81
CA VAL A 175 -39.07 45.08 24.62
C VAL A 175 -39.60 43.73 24.15
N LYS A 176 -40.93 43.58 24.03
CA LYS A 176 -41.57 42.35 23.52
C LYS A 176 -41.08 41.98 22.11
N ARG A 177 -40.81 42.98 21.26
CA ARG A 177 -40.26 42.75 19.92
C ARG A 177 -38.83 42.21 19.99
N ARG A 178 -37.95 42.85 20.77
CA ARG A 178 -36.55 42.41 20.96
C ARG A 178 -36.47 41.03 21.60
N GLU A 179 -37.32 40.72 22.56
CA GLU A 179 -37.40 39.38 23.17
C GLU A 179 -37.75 38.31 22.13
N LYS A 180 -38.72 38.57 21.25
CA LYS A 180 -39.09 37.65 20.17
C LYS A 180 -37.95 37.47 19.17
N GLU A 181 -37.27 38.54 18.79
CA GLU A 181 -36.11 38.50 17.89
C GLU A 181 -34.96 37.70 18.52
N ALA A 182 -34.65 37.93 19.80
CA ALA A 182 -33.62 37.18 20.54
C ALA A 182 -33.96 35.69 20.68
N LEU A 183 -35.23 35.35 20.95
CA LEU A 183 -35.68 33.96 21.01
C LEU A 183 -35.59 33.27 19.64
N ALA A 184 -35.93 33.97 18.55
CA ALA A 184 -35.81 33.45 17.20
C ALA A 184 -34.34 33.19 16.83
N GLU A 185 -33.43 34.13 17.16
CA GLU A 185 -32.00 33.93 16.97
C GLU A 185 -31.45 32.76 17.79
N LEU A 186 -31.87 32.63 19.06
CA LEU A 186 -31.47 31.52 19.90
C LEU A 186 -31.96 30.18 19.34
N ALA A 187 -33.20 30.12 18.83
CA ALA A 187 -33.74 28.93 18.19
C ALA A 187 -32.95 28.56 16.92
N GLN A 188 -32.59 29.54 16.08
CA GLN A 188 -31.75 29.31 14.90
C GLN A 188 -30.35 28.80 15.28
N ARG A 189 -29.73 29.39 16.31
CA ARG A 189 -28.43 28.94 16.81
C ARG A 189 -28.52 27.51 17.37
N ALA A 190 -29.57 27.20 18.12
CA ALA A 190 -29.80 25.85 18.66
C ALA A 190 -29.97 24.81 17.54
N GLN A 191 -30.75 25.11 16.49
CA GLN A 191 -30.86 24.25 15.32
C GLN A 191 -29.51 24.07 14.61
N GLY A 192 -28.74 25.14 14.44
CA GLY A 192 -27.41 25.08 13.85
C GLY A 192 -26.41 24.26 14.68
N VAL A 193 -26.52 24.26 16.00
CA VAL A 193 -25.70 23.39 16.87
C VAL A 193 -26.15 21.94 16.74
N ALA A 194 -27.45 21.65 16.77
CA ALA A 194 -27.98 20.30 16.62
C ALA A 194 -27.53 19.61 15.32
N LEU A 195 -27.59 20.32 14.18
CA LEU A 195 -27.12 19.79 12.90
C LEU A 195 -25.60 19.49 12.91
N ARG A 196 -24.80 20.32 13.58
CA ARG A 196 -23.36 20.07 13.71
C ARG A 196 -23.07 18.88 14.62
N GLU A 197 -23.84 18.70 15.69
CA GLU A 197 -23.73 17.53 16.57
C GLU A 197 -24.10 16.23 15.83
N GLU A 198 -25.15 16.24 15.01
CA GLU A 198 -25.51 15.09 14.17
C GLU A 198 -24.41 14.77 13.14
N ALA A 199 -23.85 15.80 12.49
CA ALA A 199 -22.71 15.63 11.60
C ALA A 199 -21.50 15.03 12.33
N ALA A 200 -21.17 15.53 13.52
CA ALA A 200 -20.07 15.02 14.34
C ALA A 200 -20.29 13.54 14.71
N LYS A 201 -21.47 13.17 15.20
CA LYS A 201 -21.85 11.77 15.50
C LYS A 201 -21.71 10.86 14.28
N SER A 202 -22.10 11.33 13.10
CA SER A 202 -21.96 10.57 11.86
C SER A 202 -20.50 10.31 11.48
N VAL A 203 -19.63 11.32 11.66
CA VAL A 203 -18.19 11.19 11.41
C VAL A 203 -17.54 10.26 12.42
N GLU A 204 -17.89 10.37 13.71
CA GLU A 204 -17.43 9.45 14.75
C GLU A 204 -17.82 7.98 14.45
N ALA A 205 -19.05 7.74 14.01
CA ALA A 205 -19.50 6.41 13.59
C ALA A 205 -18.71 5.87 12.38
N GLN A 206 -18.38 6.75 11.41
CA GLN A 206 -17.54 6.34 10.27
C GLN A 206 -16.10 6.07 10.68
N LEU A 207 -15.53 6.85 11.60
CA LEU A 207 -14.18 6.66 12.10
C LEU A 207 -14.05 5.36 12.89
N THR A 208 -15.01 5.06 13.76
CA THR A 208 -15.05 3.79 14.51
C THR A 208 -15.20 2.59 13.57
N ALA A 209 -16.04 2.68 12.54
CA ALA A 209 -16.15 1.63 11.52
C ALA A 209 -14.84 1.43 10.74
N ARG A 210 -14.13 2.51 10.38
CA ARG A 210 -12.81 2.43 9.73
C ARG A 210 -11.76 1.84 10.66
N GLN A 211 -11.75 2.20 11.93
CA GLN A 211 -10.86 1.63 12.94
C GLN A 211 -11.09 0.12 13.10
N GLY A 212 -12.36 -0.32 13.13
CA GLY A 212 -12.71 -1.74 13.13
C GLY A 212 -12.10 -2.48 11.93
N LYS A 213 -12.32 -1.97 10.72
CA LYS A 213 -11.75 -2.54 9.48
C LYS A 213 -10.22 -2.59 9.50
N LEU A 214 -9.55 -1.53 9.96
CA LEU A 214 -8.09 -1.51 10.10
C LEU A 214 -7.61 -2.59 11.08
N SER A 215 -8.29 -2.76 12.21
CA SER A 215 -7.95 -3.80 13.19
C SER A 215 -8.09 -5.23 12.63
N GLU A 216 -9.08 -5.47 11.76
CA GLU A 216 -9.25 -6.74 11.05
C GLU A 216 -8.13 -6.98 10.04
N MET A 217 -7.82 -5.97 9.22
CA MET A 217 -6.71 -6.03 8.26
C MET A 217 -5.37 -6.30 8.96
N GLU A 218 -5.12 -5.68 10.12
CA GLU A 218 -3.91 -5.94 10.91
C GLU A 218 -3.85 -7.38 11.42
N LYS A 219 -4.97 -7.96 11.87
CA LYS A 219 -5.04 -9.36 12.28
C LYS A 219 -4.73 -10.29 11.11
N ASP A 220 -5.27 -10.01 9.92
CA ASP A 220 -5.01 -10.80 8.73
C ASP A 220 -3.55 -10.68 8.25
N LEU A 221 -2.96 -9.48 8.32
CA LEU A 221 -1.53 -9.29 8.04
C LEU A 221 -0.65 -10.10 9.00
N ARG A 222 -0.97 -10.12 10.30
CA ARG A 222 -0.24 -10.95 11.29
C ARG A 222 -0.37 -12.43 10.98
N ARG A 223 -1.57 -12.91 10.61
CA ARG A 223 -1.81 -14.31 10.21
C ARG A 223 -1.02 -14.69 8.94
N MET A 224 -1.07 -13.86 7.89
CA MET A 224 -0.32 -14.12 6.66
C MET A 224 1.19 -14.12 6.91
N ARG A 225 1.69 -13.21 7.76
CA ARG A 225 3.11 -13.21 8.15
C ARG A 225 3.50 -14.51 8.85
N GLN A 226 2.68 -15.00 9.78
CA GLN A 226 2.94 -16.28 10.44
C GLN A 226 2.94 -17.43 9.43
N GLN A 227 1.94 -17.49 8.53
CA GLN A 227 1.88 -18.52 7.48
C GLN A 227 3.10 -18.51 6.56
N LEU A 228 3.62 -17.33 6.21
CA LEU A 228 4.83 -17.19 5.42
C LEU A 228 6.06 -17.70 6.16
N LEU A 229 6.20 -17.39 7.45
CA LEU A 229 7.30 -17.89 8.28
C LEU A 229 7.22 -19.42 8.42
N ASP A 230 6.04 -19.98 8.66
CA ASP A 230 5.84 -21.43 8.75
C ASP A 230 6.16 -22.11 7.41
N ALA A 231 5.78 -21.51 6.29
CA ALA A 231 6.09 -22.02 4.96
C ALA A 231 7.59 -21.97 4.65
N GLN A 232 8.27 -20.87 5.02
CA GLN A 232 9.73 -20.76 4.90
C GLN A 232 10.42 -21.85 5.71
N GLN A 233 10.03 -22.05 6.97
CA GLN A 233 10.59 -23.09 7.82
C GLN A 233 10.41 -24.49 7.23
N ARG A 234 9.22 -24.81 6.70
CA ARG A 234 8.97 -26.10 6.04
C ARG A 234 9.87 -26.32 4.82
N VAL A 235 10.04 -25.30 3.99
CA VAL A 235 10.93 -25.37 2.81
C VAL A 235 12.37 -25.57 3.24
N GLU A 236 12.84 -24.85 4.27
CA GLU A 236 14.18 -25.04 4.81
C GLU A 236 14.39 -26.47 5.35
N ASP A 237 13.41 -27.01 6.07
CA ASP A 237 13.48 -28.37 6.61
C ASP A 237 13.46 -29.43 5.48
N GLU A 238 12.68 -29.22 4.43
CA GLU A 238 12.67 -30.08 3.24
C GLU A 238 14.01 -30.04 2.51
N VAL A 239 14.58 -28.86 2.29
CA VAL A 239 15.90 -28.69 1.68
C VAL A 239 16.98 -29.38 2.52
N ARG A 240 16.95 -29.22 3.84
CA ARG A 240 17.87 -29.92 4.76
C ARG A 240 17.72 -31.44 4.63
N ALA A 241 16.50 -31.96 4.53
CA ALA A 241 16.24 -33.38 4.35
C ALA A 241 16.75 -33.90 2.99
N GLN A 242 16.52 -33.15 1.91
CA GLN A 242 17.02 -33.49 0.56
C GLN A 242 18.55 -33.50 0.50
N VAL A 243 19.21 -32.54 1.13
CA VAL A 243 20.68 -32.49 1.21
C VAL A 243 21.22 -33.70 1.97
N ARG A 244 20.61 -34.09 3.10
CA ARG A 244 20.99 -35.31 3.83
C ARG A 244 20.87 -36.55 2.95
N LEU A 245 19.73 -36.71 2.28
CA LEU A 245 19.49 -37.85 1.40
C LEU A 245 20.46 -37.90 0.21
N ALA A 246 20.80 -36.75 -0.38
CA ALA A 246 21.79 -36.65 -1.44
C ALA A 246 23.18 -37.05 -0.94
N ASN A 247 23.60 -36.57 0.24
CA ASN A 247 24.87 -36.93 0.86
C ASN A 247 24.96 -38.43 1.17
N ASP A 248 23.89 -39.02 1.72
CA ASP A 248 23.83 -40.46 1.99
C ASP A 248 23.94 -41.28 0.69
N THR A 249 23.29 -40.82 -0.38
CA THR A 249 23.37 -41.45 -1.71
C THR A 249 24.78 -41.35 -2.29
N ILE A 250 25.44 -40.19 -2.17
CA ILE A 250 26.83 -40.00 -2.62
C ILE A 250 27.77 -40.91 -1.81
N ALA A 251 27.63 -40.94 -0.48
CA ALA A 251 28.43 -41.80 0.39
C ALA A 251 28.25 -43.29 0.05
N HIS A 252 27.02 -43.73 -0.21
CA HIS A 252 26.75 -45.11 -0.62
C HIS A 252 27.39 -45.44 -1.98
N ARG A 253 27.28 -44.55 -2.97
CA ARG A 253 27.93 -44.72 -4.28
C ARG A 253 29.45 -44.76 -4.17
N ALA A 254 30.05 -43.91 -3.34
CA ALA A 254 31.48 -43.91 -3.08
C ALA A 254 31.93 -45.27 -2.51
N ARG A 255 31.24 -45.79 -1.49
CA ARG A 255 31.52 -47.13 -0.94
C ARG A 255 31.44 -48.24 -1.99
N LEU A 256 30.41 -48.23 -2.83
CA LEU A 256 30.29 -49.22 -3.92
C LEU A 256 31.43 -49.14 -4.93
N LEU A 257 31.90 -47.93 -5.26
CA LEU A 257 33.04 -47.74 -6.16
C LEU A 257 34.35 -48.20 -5.50
N GLU A 258 34.57 -47.91 -4.22
CA GLU A 258 35.71 -48.41 -3.45
C GLU A 258 35.74 -49.94 -3.42
N GLU A 259 34.59 -50.60 -3.21
CA GLU A 259 34.48 -52.06 -3.23
C GLU A 259 34.81 -52.63 -4.63
N ARG A 260 34.35 -51.98 -5.71
CA ARG A 260 34.67 -52.39 -7.08
C ARG A 260 36.16 -52.22 -7.40
N VAL A 261 36.77 -51.11 -6.97
CA VAL A 261 38.21 -50.88 -7.13
C VAL A 261 38.99 -51.95 -6.37
N LYS A 262 38.65 -52.22 -5.10
CA LYS A 262 39.28 -53.29 -4.31
C LYS A 262 39.15 -54.67 -4.98
N ALA A 263 37.99 -54.98 -5.57
CA ALA A 263 37.78 -56.23 -6.30
C ALA A 263 38.64 -56.31 -7.58
N ALA A 264 38.75 -55.22 -8.33
CA ALA A 264 39.59 -55.12 -9.52
C ALA A 264 41.08 -55.24 -9.16
N GLU A 265 41.54 -54.55 -8.12
CA GLU A 265 42.92 -54.67 -7.60
C GLU A 265 43.24 -56.11 -7.17
N ALA A 266 42.31 -56.79 -6.50
CA ALA A 266 42.47 -58.20 -6.15
C ALA A 266 42.53 -59.11 -7.39
N GLN A 267 41.80 -58.78 -8.47
CA GLN A 267 41.88 -59.51 -9.73
C GLN A 267 43.23 -59.30 -10.42
N VAL A 268 43.73 -58.06 -10.48
CA VAL A 268 45.05 -57.73 -11.04
C VAL A 268 46.14 -58.49 -10.28
N LYS A 269 46.15 -58.44 -8.95
CA LYS A 269 47.11 -59.21 -8.12
C LYS A 269 47.09 -60.71 -8.44
N ARG A 270 45.91 -61.31 -8.62
CA ARG A 270 45.80 -62.72 -9.03
C ARG A 270 46.27 -62.99 -10.46
N ALA A 271 46.15 -62.02 -11.37
CA ALA A 271 46.65 -62.15 -12.73
C ALA A 271 48.18 -62.07 -12.76
N ASP A 272 48.76 -61.11 -12.03
CA ASP A 272 50.20 -60.95 -11.88
C ASP A 272 50.84 -62.20 -11.25
N GLU A 273 50.21 -62.78 -10.23
CA GLU A 273 50.68 -64.03 -9.60
C GLU A 273 50.69 -65.20 -10.60
N ARG A 274 49.64 -65.37 -11.41
CA ARG A 274 49.62 -66.39 -12.47
C ARG A 274 50.68 -66.14 -13.53
N GLN A 275 50.94 -64.88 -13.86
CA GLN A 275 51.99 -64.52 -14.81
C GLN A 275 53.37 -64.87 -14.25
N ARG A 276 53.65 -64.58 -12.98
CA ARG A 276 54.91 -64.98 -12.33
C ARG A 276 55.08 -66.49 -12.33
N GLN A 277 54.04 -67.25 -11.94
CA GLN A 277 54.07 -68.71 -11.96
C GLN A 277 54.36 -69.25 -13.37
N ALA A 278 53.68 -68.75 -14.41
CA ALA A 278 53.96 -69.16 -15.78
C ALA A 278 55.39 -68.83 -16.25
N GLN A 279 55.97 -67.72 -15.79
CA GLN A 279 57.37 -67.37 -16.05
C GLN A 279 58.35 -68.31 -15.33
N GLU A 280 58.08 -68.64 -14.07
CA GLU A 280 58.87 -69.60 -13.28
C GLU A 280 58.80 -71.01 -13.90
N ASP A 281 57.60 -71.46 -14.31
CA ASP A 281 57.38 -72.72 -15.01
C ASP A 281 58.14 -72.78 -16.34
N TYR A 282 58.10 -71.70 -17.13
CA TYR A 282 58.83 -71.60 -18.39
C TYR A 282 60.34 -71.70 -18.16
N LEU A 283 60.88 -70.97 -17.18
CA LEU A 283 62.30 -71.04 -16.83
C LEU A 283 62.68 -72.45 -16.36
N GLY A 284 61.84 -73.09 -15.55
CA GLY A 284 62.03 -74.48 -15.12
C GLY A 284 62.06 -75.48 -16.29
N LEU A 285 61.13 -75.35 -17.24
CA LEU A 285 61.11 -76.16 -18.47
C LEU A 285 62.34 -75.90 -19.34
N TYR A 286 62.77 -74.64 -19.45
CA TYR A 286 63.95 -74.26 -20.21
C TYR A 286 65.24 -74.84 -19.60
N GLU A 287 65.38 -74.79 -18.27
CA GLU A 287 66.47 -75.46 -17.56
C GLU A 287 66.43 -76.98 -17.75
N ALA A 288 65.26 -77.61 -17.62
CA ALA A 288 65.10 -79.05 -17.84
C ALA A 288 65.47 -79.46 -19.27
N PHE A 289 65.06 -78.68 -20.27
CA PHE A 289 65.45 -78.87 -21.66
C PHE A 289 66.95 -78.73 -21.87
N ASN A 290 67.58 -77.71 -21.29
CA ASN A 290 69.03 -77.53 -21.37
C ASN A 290 69.78 -78.70 -20.72
N ARG A 291 69.35 -79.16 -19.53
CA ARG A 291 69.89 -80.35 -18.87
C ARG A 291 69.76 -81.58 -19.77
N TYR A 292 68.60 -81.81 -20.38
CA TYR A 292 68.38 -82.91 -21.31
C TYR A 292 69.28 -82.81 -22.55
N ARG A 293 69.40 -81.62 -23.14
CA ARG A 293 70.29 -81.37 -24.28
C ARG A 293 71.76 -81.64 -23.91
N SER A 294 72.19 -81.21 -22.74
CA SER A 294 73.53 -81.50 -22.21
C SER A 294 73.73 -83.00 -21.99
N GLN A 295 72.73 -83.72 -21.46
CA GLN A 295 72.76 -85.17 -21.31
C GLN A 295 72.82 -85.88 -22.67
N GLN A 296 72.01 -85.46 -23.65
CA GLN A 296 72.02 -85.99 -25.02
C GLN A 296 73.36 -85.78 -25.72
N LEU A 297 74.03 -84.64 -25.50
CA LEU A 297 75.37 -84.42 -26.03
C LEU A 297 76.42 -85.29 -25.29
N ALA A 298 76.25 -85.51 -23.99
CA ALA A 298 77.11 -86.42 -23.23
C ALA A 298 76.89 -87.90 -23.62
N SER A 299 75.67 -88.31 -23.99
CA SER A 299 75.36 -89.67 -24.47
C SER A 299 75.62 -89.87 -25.96
N ALA A 300 75.41 -88.87 -26.82
CA ALA A 300 75.75 -88.92 -28.25
C ALA A 300 77.27 -88.93 -28.50
N ALA A 301 78.07 -88.45 -27.54
CA ALA A 301 79.51 -88.68 -27.52
C ALA A 301 79.87 -90.17 -27.26
N SER A 302 78.92 -90.99 -26.79
CA SER A 302 79.07 -92.44 -26.64
C SER A 302 78.62 -93.23 -27.87
N ASP A 303 77.64 -92.74 -28.65
CA ASP A 303 77.06 -93.49 -29.78
C ASP A 303 76.93 -92.62 -31.06
N THR A 304 78.00 -92.53 -31.83
CA THR A 304 78.01 -91.90 -33.16
C THR A 304 77.79 -92.93 -34.26
N ASN A 305 76.54 -93.11 -34.72
CA ASN A 305 76.18 -93.51 -36.10
C ASN A 305 74.65 -93.63 -36.30
N GLY A 306 74.01 -92.67 -36.99
CA GLY A 306 72.60 -92.79 -37.41
C GLY A 306 71.97 -91.49 -37.92
N PHE A 307 71.83 -91.37 -39.24
CA PHE A 307 71.56 -90.17 -40.03
C PHE A 307 70.14 -90.17 -40.63
N LEU A 308 69.50 -88.97 -40.64
CA LEU A 308 68.33 -88.49 -41.42
C LEU A 308 67.03 -89.31 -41.51
N ASN A 309 65.87 -88.69 -41.19
CA ASN A 309 64.66 -88.78 -42.03
C ASN A 309 63.53 -87.77 -41.66
N VAL A 310 62.68 -87.48 -42.66
CA VAL A 310 61.28 -87.00 -42.64
C VAL A 310 61.02 -85.62 -43.29
N SER A 311 60.48 -85.71 -44.51
CA SER A 311 59.92 -84.65 -45.36
C SER A 311 58.38 -84.65 -45.34
N SER A 312 57.81 -83.50 -45.74
CA SER A 312 56.58 -83.33 -46.54
C SER A 312 55.19 -83.67 -45.96
N THR A 313 54.22 -82.76 -46.14
CA THR A 313 52.97 -83.05 -46.86
C THR A 313 52.29 -81.76 -47.35
N SER A 314 51.90 -81.78 -48.63
CA SER A 314 51.03 -80.81 -49.29
C SER A 314 49.57 -81.27 -49.18
N ALA A 315 48.62 -80.32 -49.10
CA ALA A 315 47.19 -80.63 -49.16
C ALA A 315 46.41 -79.59 -50.00
N ALA A 316 45.95 -80.08 -51.16
CA ALA A 316 44.66 -79.86 -51.84
C ALA A 316 44.19 -78.44 -52.24
N LEU A 317 44.23 -78.21 -53.56
CA LEU A 317 43.45 -77.21 -54.31
C LEU A 317 42.04 -77.76 -54.62
N SER A 318 40.98 -77.03 -54.23
CA SER A 318 39.60 -77.13 -54.75
C SER A 318 38.81 -75.84 -54.41
N PRO A 319 37.66 -75.54 -55.05
CA PRO A 319 37.42 -74.34 -55.86
C PRO A 319 36.98 -73.10 -55.07
N ALA A 320 37.63 -71.95 -55.31
CA ALA A 320 37.55 -70.72 -54.53
C ALA A 320 36.28 -69.83 -54.74
N LEU A 321 35.20 -70.34 -55.34
CA LEU A 321 34.00 -69.53 -55.68
C LEU A 321 32.89 -69.58 -54.61
N THR A 322 32.90 -70.52 -53.68
CA THR A 322 31.95 -70.60 -52.56
C THR A 322 32.28 -69.74 -51.32
N PRO A 323 33.54 -69.52 -50.89
CA PRO A 323 33.81 -68.71 -49.70
C PRO A 323 33.65 -67.21 -49.95
N ALA A 324 33.84 -66.73 -51.19
CA ALA A 324 33.68 -65.33 -51.55
C ALA A 324 32.20 -64.88 -51.46
N LEU A 325 31.29 -65.70 -51.98
CA LEU A 325 29.83 -65.46 -51.91
C LEU A 325 29.30 -65.53 -50.47
N GLN A 326 29.85 -66.42 -49.63
CA GLN A 326 29.52 -66.47 -48.20
C GLN A 326 30.02 -65.26 -47.44
N LEU A 327 31.22 -64.76 -47.74
CA LEU A 327 31.76 -63.52 -47.16
C LEU A 327 30.93 -62.29 -47.57
N GLU A 328 30.47 -62.24 -48.81
CA GLU A 328 29.62 -61.15 -49.30
C GLU A 328 28.23 -61.17 -48.63
N GLN A 329 27.65 -62.35 -48.42
CA GLN A 329 26.42 -62.51 -47.62
C GLN A 329 26.61 -62.07 -46.17
N LEU A 330 27.72 -62.43 -45.53
CA LEU A 330 28.02 -62.03 -44.15
C LEU A 330 28.24 -60.52 -44.03
N ARG A 331 28.88 -59.88 -45.02
CA ARG A 331 29.02 -58.41 -45.08
C ARG A 331 27.67 -57.73 -45.25
N ALA A 332 26.84 -58.19 -46.18
CA ALA A 332 25.50 -57.63 -46.38
C ALA A 332 24.61 -57.79 -45.13
N GLN A 333 24.73 -58.93 -44.41
CA GLN A 333 24.04 -59.12 -43.13
C GLN A 333 24.55 -58.16 -42.05
N TRP A 334 25.87 -57.97 -41.96
CA TRP A 334 26.47 -57.04 -41.01
C TRP A 334 26.07 -55.59 -41.31
N ASP A 335 26.07 -55.17 -42.57
CA ASP A 335 25.64 -53.83 -42.99
C ASP A 335 24.15 -53.58 -42.68
N ALA A 336 23.30 -54.57 -42.94
CA ALA A 336 21.87 -54.50 -42.61
C ALA A 336 21.63 -54.42 -41.09
N GLU A 337 22.35 -55.21 -40.29
CA GLU A 337 22.26 -55.15 -38.82
C GLU A 337 22.80 -53.82 -38.28
N HIS A 338 23.86 -53.30 -38.88
CA HIS A 338 24.44 -52.00 -38.52
C HIS A 338 23.49 -50.85 -38.87
N GLN A 339 22.86 -50.86 -40.05
CA GLN A 339 21.83 -49.89 -40.44
C GLN A 339 20.63 -49.93 -39.49
N LEU A 340 20.16 -51.13 -39.12
CA LEU A 340 19.04 -51.28 -38.19
C LEU A 340 19.36 -50.75 -36.78
N ARG A 341 20.63 -50.81 -36.36
CA ARG A 341 21.09 -50.18 -35.11
C ARG A 341 21.08 -48.66 -35.19
N LEU A 342 21.54 -48.08 -36.31
CA LEU A 342 21.50 -46.64 -36.54
C LEU A 342 20.07 -46.13 -36.59
N ASP A 343 19.18 -46.81 -37.32
CA ASP A 343 17.75 -46.46 -37.40
C ASP A 343 17.08 -46.48 -36.02
N ARG A 344 17.40 -47.46 -35.17
CA ARG A 344 16.90 -47.49 -33.78
C ARG A 344 17.41 -46.31 -32.96
N GLN A 345 18.69 -45.96 -33.06
CA GLN A 345 19.23 -44.80 -32.35
C GLN A 345 18.59 -43.50 -32.84
N GLU A 346 18.41 -43.34 -34.15
CA GLU A 346 17.71 -42.20 -34.73
C GLU A 346 16.25 -42.12 -34.26
N GLN A 347 15.54 -43.25 -34.22
CA GLN A 347 14.16 -43.30 -33.73
C GLN A 347 14.06 -42.91 -32.26
N LEU A 348 14.98 -43.40 -31.41
CA LEU A 348 15.06 -43.00 -30.01
C LEU A 348 15.29 -41.50 -29.89
N HIS A 349 16.28 -40.95 -30.61
CA HIS A 349 16.56 -39.52 -30.57
C HIS A 349 15.37 -38.68 -31.09
N LYS A 350 14.71 -39.11 -32.18
CA LYS A 350 13.50 -38.47 -32.70
C LYS A 350 12.37 -38.49 -31.66
N SER A 351 12.19 -39.60 -30.94
CA SER A 351 11.19 -39.72 -29.87
C SER A 351 11.49 -38.84 -28.66
N GLU A 352 12.76 -38.78 -28.24
CA GLU A 352 13.22 -37.90 -27.15
C GLU A 352 13.01 -36.42 -27.51
N MET A 353 13.38 -36.04 -28.73
CA MET A 353 13.16 -34.68 -29.24
C MET A 353 11.68 -34.33 -29.32
N ALA A 354 10.82 -35.26 -29.70
CA ALA A 354 9.37 -35.06 -29.71
C ALA A 354 8.82 -34.82 -28.30
N ILE A 355 9.26 -35.60 -27.30
CA ILE A 355 8.86 -35.42 -25.88
C ILE A 355 9.31 -34.05 -25.36
N VAL A 356 10.56 -33.65 -25.66
CA VAL A 356 11.08 -32.33 -25.26
C VAL A 356 10.27 -31.21 -25.92
N GLN A 357 9.95 -31.33 -27.21
CA GLN A 357 9.12 -30.35 -27.92
C GLN A 357 7.71 -30.25 -27.34
N GLU A 358 7.08 -31.36 -27.01
CA GLU A 358 5.77 -31.39 -26.36
C GLU A 358 5.82 -30.70 -25.00
N ARG A 359 6.85 -30.99 -24.20
CA ARG A 359 7.05 -30.33 -22.90
C ARG A 359 7.27 -28.82 -23.03
N CYS A 360 8.01 -28.37 -24.04
CA CYS A 360 8.18 -26.95 -24.34
C CYS A 360 6.85 -26.28 -24.71
N ARG A 361 6.04 -26.90 -25.57
CA ARG A 361 4.70 -26.39 -25.93
C ARG A 361 3.79 -26.29 -24.70
N GLU A 362 3.81 -27.30 -23.84
CA GLU A 362 3.01 -27.32 -22.61
C GLU A 362 3.41 -26.19 -21.64
N LEU A 363 4.72 -25.93 -21.49
CA LEU A 363 5.24 -24.83 -20.69
C LEU A 363 4.89 -23.46 -21.29
N GLU A 364 4.97 -23.31 -22.61
CA GLU A 364 4.53 -22.09 -23.31
C GLU A 364 3.05 -21.81 -23.08
N GLU A 365 2.18 -22.83 -23.16
CA GLU A 365 0.76 -22.68 -22.90
C GLU A 365 0.48 -22.27 -21.45
N ARG A 366 1.15 -22.89 -20.47
CA ARG A 366 1.05 -22.49 -19.05
C ARG A 366 1.51 -21.05 -18.86
N ASN A 367 2.60 -20.64 -19.50
CA ASN A 367 3.10 -19.27 -19.44
C ASN A 367 2.12 -18.27 -20.08
N ARG A 368 1.54 -18.60 -21.24
CA ARG A 368 0.46 -17.80 -21.87
C ARG A 368 -0.75 -17.64 -20.93
N ARG A 369 -1.18 -18.72 -20.26
CA ARG A 369 -2.30 -18.68 -19.29
C ARG A 369 -1.99 -17.80 -18.09
N LEU A 370 -0.80 -17.92 -17.50
CA LEU A 370 -0.36 -17.08 -16.38
C LEU A 370 -0.25 -15.61 -16.78
N THR A 371 0.32 -15.33 -17.95
CA THR A 371 0.41 -13.97 -18.48
C THR A 371 -0.97 -13.36 -18.72
N ALA A 372 -1.90 -14.11 -19.29
CA ALA A 372 -3.30 -13.67 -19.45
C ALA A 372 -4.02 -13.47 -18.11
N ALA A 373 -3.74 -14.30 -17.09
CA ALA A 373 -4.29 -14.14 -15.75
C ALA A 373 -3.75 -12.86 -15.06
N LEU A 374 -2.44 -12.59 -15.19
CA LEU A 374 -1.82 -11.37 -14.69
C LEU A 374 -2.37 -10.12 -15.40
N ALA A 375 -2.57 -10.19 -16.72
CA ALA A 375 -3.20 -9.10 -17.48
C ALA A 375 -4.62 -8.80 -16.97
N ARG A 376 -5.45 -9.84 -16.79
CA ARG A 376 -6.79 -9.70 -16.21
C ARG A 376 -6.76 -9.13 -14.80
N ARG A 377 -5.81 -9.55 -13.95
CA ARG A 377 -5.69 -9.01 -12.59
C ARG A 377 -5.28 -7.53 -12.59
N ARG A 378 -4.36 -7.13 -13.48
CA ARG A 378 -3.99 -5.71 -13.67
C ARG A 378 -5.18 -4.88 -14.15
N GLU A 379 -5.97 -5.40 -15.06
CA GLU A 379 -7.19 -4.75 -15.55
C GLU A 379 -8.25 -4.62 -14.44
N GLN A 380 -8.47 -5.67 -13.63
CA GLN A 380 -9.32 -5.57 -12.45
C GLN A 380 -8.87 -4.46 -11.49
N LEU A 381 -7.57 -4.37 -11.21
CA LEU A 381 -7.03 -3.31 -10.35
C LEU A 381 -7.20 -1.91 -10.98
N ARG A 382 -7.06 -1.78 -12.30
CA ARG A 382 -7.35 -0.52 -13.00
C ARG A 382 -8.83 -0.17 -12.92
N ASN A 383 -9.73 -1.13 -13.11
CA ASN A 383 -11.18 -0.92 -13.03
C ASN A 383 -11.61 -0.54 -11.61
N MET A 384 -11.03 -1.15 -10.57
CA MET A 384 -11.26 -0.76 -9.17
C MET A 384 -10.75 0.66 -8.87
N ARG A 385 -9.63 1.06 -9.47
CA ARG A 385 -9.08 2.42 -9.35
C ARG A 385 -9.94 3.46 -10.09
N GLY A 386 -10.46 3.10 -11.27
CA GLY A 386 -11.36 3.96 -12.05
C GLY A 386 -12.73 4.12 -11.39
N ALA A 387 -13.33 3.03 -10.91
CA ALA A 387 -14.63 3.07 -10.21
C ALA A 387 -14.57 3.88 -8.91
N GLY A 388 -13.43 3.89 -8.20
CA GLY A 388 -13.24 4.73 -7.01
C GLY A 388 -13.21 6.24 -7.27
N ALA A 389 -12.87 6.67 -8.49
CA ALA A 389 -12.82 8.09 -8.85
C ALA A 389 -14.20 8.67 -9.15
N ASP A 390 -15.06 7.91 -9.84
CA ASP A 390 -16.39 8.40 -10.25
C ASP A 390 -17.46 8.27 -9.14
N THR A 391 -17.23 7.39 -8.16
CA THR A 391 -18.17 7.23 -7.02
C THR A 391 -18.02 8.34 -5.96
N THR A 392 -17.01 9.21 -6.06
CA THR A 392 -16.77 10.30 -5.09
C THR A 392 -17.52 11.60 -5.43
N LEU A 393 -18.19 11.69 -6.60
CA LEU A 393 -19.00 12.87 -6.97
C LEU A 393 -20.52 12.64 -6.98
N MET A 394 -21.00 11.43 -6.67
CA MET A 394 -22.46 11.12 -6.68
C MET A 394 -22.98 10.47 -5.39
N ALA A 395 -22.19 10.45 -4.31
CA ALA A 395 -22.65 10.02 -2.99
C ALA A 395 -23.33 11.18 -2.21
N SER A 396 -24.36 11.77 -2.81
CA SER A 396 -25.36 12.62 -2.13
C SER A 396 -26.76 12.33 -2.66
N ALA A 397 -27.14 11.06 -2.79
CA ALA A 397 -28.53 10.67 -2.86
C ALA A 397 -28.68 9.21 -2.43
N SER A 398 -29.28 9.02 -1.26
CA SER A 398 -29.91 7.77 -0.85
C SER A 398 -30.92 7.33 -1.92
N PRO A 399 -31.07 6.03 -2.20
CA PRO A 399 -32.26 5.39 -1.67
C PRO A 399 -32.08 3.96 -1.15
N VAL A 400 -32.91 3.68 -0.17
CA VAL A 400 -33.28 2.41 0.45
C VAL A 400 -33.57 1.30 -0.57
N PRO A 401 -33.18 0.03 -0.34
CA PRO A 401 -33.67 -1.08 -1.14
C PRO A 401 -35.02 -1.59 -0.58
N GLN A 402 -36.07 -1.49 -1.39
CA GLN A 402 -37.29 -2.28 -1.21
C GLN A 402 -37.47 -3.26 -2.37
N LEU A 403 -38.07 -4.38 -1.98
CA LEU A 403 -38.27 -5.63 -2.71
C LEU A 403 -39.04 -5.48 -4.03
N CYS A 404 -38.70 -6.41 -4.91
CA CYS A 404 -39.23 -6.73 -6.22
C CYS A 404 -40.73 -7.09 -6.20
N VAL A 405 -41.54 -6.52 -7.11
CA VAL A 405 -42.66 -7.20 -7.80
C VAL A 405 -42.83 -6.60 -9.22
N ASP A 406 -43.10 -7.49 -10.16
CA ASP A 406 -43.21 -7.35 -11.63
C ASP A 406 -44.18 -6.29 -12.18
N SER A 407 -43.87 -5.71 -13.35
CA SER A 407 -44.63 -5.89 -14.61
C SER A 407 -44.38 -4.81 -15.68
N ARG A 408 -43.84 -5.26 -16.82
CA ARG A 408 -44.45 -5.20 -18.17
C ARG A 408 -44.87 -3.84 -18.79
N LYS A 409 -44.27 -3.61 -19.97
CA LYS A 409 -44.76 -2.94 -21.22
C LYS A 409 -44.48 -1.44 -21.47
N GLN A 410 -43.71 -1.24 -22.55
CA GLN A 410 -43.97 -0.42 -23.74
C GLN A 410 -43.66 1.09 -23.79
N THR A 411 -43.00 1.40 -24.91
CA THR A 411 -43.11 2.57 -25.81
C THR A 411 -42.42 3.91 -25.50
N VAL A 412 -41.47 4.23 -26.42
CA VAL A 412 -41.35 5.47 -27.23
C VAL A 412 -41.61 6.81 -26.54
N ALA A 413 -40.59 7.66 -26.47
CA ALA A 413 -40.60 9.01 -27.07
C ALA A 413 -39.29 9.77 -26.80
N VAL A 414 -38.77 10.36 -27.87
CA VAL A 414 -37.85 11.51 -27.91
C VAL A 414 -38.57 12.73 -27.29
N PRO A 415 -37.84 13.70 -26.72
CA PRO A 415 -38.15 15.06 -27.16
C PRO A 415 -36.92 15.92 -27.48
N THR A 416 -37.12 16.64 -28.56
CA THR A 416 -36.44 17.83 -29.06
C THR A 416 -36.93 19.07 -28.31
N SER A 417 -36.25 20.20 -28.57
CA SER A 417 -36.60 21.61 -28.30
C SER A 417 -36.19 22.18 -26.94
N ALA A 418 -35.88 23.47 -26.80
CA ALA A 418 -35.48 24.58 -27.68
C ALA A 418 -35.45 25.83 -26.79
N VAL A 419 -34.47 26.70 -27.01
CA VAL A 419 -34.48 28.18 -26.90
C VAL A 419 -35.09 28.84 -25.66
N SER A 420 -34.27 29.65 -24.98
CA SER A 420 -34.69 30.95 -24.43
C SER A 420 -33.51 31.93 -24.40
N VAL A 421 -33.83 33.16 -24.82
CA VAL A 421 -32.98 34.33 -25.13
C VAL A 421 -33.12 35.38 -24.01
N ALA A 422 -32.15 36.30 -23.95
CA ALA A 422 -32.15 37.63 -23.30
C ALA A 422 -31.83 37.63 -21.79
N ALA A 423 -31.11 38.60 -21.20
CA ALA A 423 -30.35 39.77 -21.64
C ALA A 423 -29.69 40.36 -20.36
N ALA A 424 -28.54 41.03 -20.47
CA ALA A 424 -28.23 42.31 -19.82
C ALA A 424 -26.72 42.60 -19.85
N ALA A 425 -26.38 43.75 -20.42
CA ALA A 425 -25.04 44.25 -20.61
C ALA A 425 -24.40 44.72 -19.30
N THR A 426 -23.11 44.46 -19.15
CA THR A 426 -22.23 45.29 -18.32
C THR A 426 -20.88 45.39 -19.02
N LEU A 427 -20.65 46.54 -19.65
CA LEU A 427 -19.41 46.90 -20.34
C LEU A 427 -18.28 47.01 -19.30
N SER A 428 -17.38 46.02 -19.31
CA SER A 428 -16.05 46.13 -18.71
C SER A 428 -15.02 45.95 -19.84
N PRO A 429 -13.96 46.79 -19.91
CA PRO A 429 -12.99 46.73 -20.99
C PRO A 429 -12.30 45.35 -21.03
N PRO A 430 -12.04 44.79 -22.23
CA PRO A 430 -11.40 43.49 -22.36
C PRO A 430 -9.97 43.54 -21.81
N PRO A 431 -9.58 42.63 -20.90
CA PRO A 431 -8.19 42.52 -20.51
C PRO A 431 -7.36 42.10 -21.73
N PRO A 432 -6.08 42.52 -21.83
CA PRO A 432 -5.22 42.16 -22.93
C PRO A 432 -5.10 40.63 -23.01
N VAL A 433 -5.55 40.06 -24.14
CA VAL A 433 -5.62 38.61 -24.41
C VAL A 433 -4.27 37.90 -24.14
N MET A 434 -3.17 38.63 -24.25
CA MET A 434 -1.82 38.14 -23.96
C MET A 434 -1.57 37.79 -22.49
N ASP A 435 -2.23 38.48 -21.55
CA ASP A 435 -2.04 38.22 -20.12
C ASP A 435 -2.80 36.97 -19.66
N ALA A 436 -3.93 36.65 -20.31
CA ALA A 436 -4.66 35.42 -20.06
C ALA A 436 -3.84 34.18 -20.48
N LEU A 437 -3.25 34.21 -21.68
CA LEU A 437 -2.37 33.14 -22.17
C LEU A 437 -1.12 32.97 -21.30
N ARG A 438 -0.55 34.08 -20.79
CA ARG A 438 0.58 34.04 -19.85
C ARG A 438 0.21 33.43 -18.50
N ARG A 439 -0.98 33.72 -17.97
CA ARG A 439 -1.45 33.08 -16.73
C ARG A 439 -1.69 31.59 -16.91
N GLU A 440 -2.31 31.19 -18.02
CA GLU A 440 -2.58 29.79 -18.30
C GLU A 440 -1.29 28.97 -18.45
N THR A 441 -0.30 29.51 -19.16
CA THR A 441 1.03 28.88 -19.29
C THR A 441 1.76 28.77 -17.95
N VAL A 442 1.72 29.80 -17.11
CA VAL A 442 2.27 29.77 -15.75
C VAL A 442 1.59 28.69 -14.89
N GLU A 443 0.26 28.63 -14.91
CA GLU A 443 -0.50 27.61 -14.18
C GLU A 443 -0.18 26.19 -14.66
N GLN A 444 0.01 26.01 -15.97
CA GLN A 444 0.38 24.72 -16.53
C GLN A 444 1.80 24.30 -16.09
N ILE A 445 2.76 25.22 -16.08
CA ILE A 445 4.12 24.96 -15.60
C ILE A 445 4.13 24.61 -14.11
N VAL A 446 3.36 25.32 -13.28
CA VAL A 446 3.24 25.05 -11.83
C VAL A 446 2.58 23.69 -11.58
N ARG A 447 1.54 23.33 -12.34
CA ARG A 447 0.90 22.01 -12.25
C ARG A 447 1.89 20.89 -12.58
N GLU A 448 2.67 21.04 -13.65
CA GLU A 448 3.64 20.02 -14.06
C GLU A 448 4.80 19.90 -13.05
N LEU A 449 5.25 21.00 -12.45
CA LEU A 449 6.23 20.96 -11.36
C LEU A 449 5.74 20.16 -10.16
N ARG A 450 4.54 20.45 -9.66
CA ARG A 450 3.95 19.69 -8.53
C ARG A 450 3.80 18.21 -8.83
N ARG A 451 3.43 17.88 -10.08
CA ARG A 451 3.33 16.50 -10.55
C ARG A 451 4.70 15.80 -10.48
N LEU A 452 5.74 16.42 -11.03
CA LEU A 452 7.10 15.85 -11.03
C LEU A 452 7.68 15.73 -9.62
N GLU A 453 7.41 16.68 -8.73
CA GLU A 453 7.80 16.62 -7.32
C GLU A 453 7.14 15.45 -6.59
N SER A 454 5.83 15.26 -6.79
CA SER A 454 5.07 14.13 -6.24
C SER A 454 5.57 12.79 -6.78
N ASP A 455 5.81 12.71 -8.09
CA ASP A 455 6.33 11.50 -8.73
C ASP A 455 7.74 11.16 -8.21
N ARG A 456 8.60 12.18 -8.03
CA ARG A 456 9.95 12.00 -7.47
C ARG A 456 9.86 11.51 -6.03
N ALA A 457 9.04 12.14 -5.19
CA ALA A 457 8.87 11.74 -3.80
C ALA A 457 8.34 10.31 -3.67
N SER A 458 7.43 9.90 -4.57
CA SER A 458 6.89 8.54 -4.64
C SER A 458 7.96 7.52 -5.06
N LEU A 459 8.80 7.85 -6.04
CA LEU A 459 9.83 6.93 -6.56
C LEU A 459 11.03 6.76 -5.62
N VAL A 460 11.47 7.85 -4.99
CA VAL A 460 12.65 7.86 -4.11
C VAL A 460 12.27 7.54 -2.65
N GLY A 461 11.19 8.13 -2.14
CA GLY A 461 10.79 8.03 -0.73
C GLY A 461 9.59 7.12 -0.44
N GLY A 462 8.86 6.67 -1.46
CA GLY A 462 7.76 5.73 -1.28
C GLY A 462 8.26 4.36 -0.81
N SER A 463 7.36 3.53 -0.23
CA SER A 463 7.66 2.19 0.29
C SER A 463 8.34 1.24 -0.71
N SER A 464 8.36 1.58 -1.99
CA SER A 464 9.05 0.82 -3.02
C SER A 464 10.56 1.06 -3.06
N GLY A 465 11.05 2.24 -2.64
CA GLY A 465 12.48 2.60 -2.62
C GLY A 465 13.27 2.19 -3.86
N ALA A 466 12.59 2.13 -5.02
CA ALA A 466 13.03 1.30 -6.14
C ALA A 466 14.12 1.97 -6.97
N LEU A 467 14.28 3.28 -6.83
CA LEU A 467 15.24 4.08 -7.57
C LEU A 467 16.06 4.96 -6.62
N CYS A 468 17.37 4.94 -6.82
CA CYS A 468 18.31 5.79 -6.08
C CYS A 468 18.31 7.21 -6.65
N GLU A 469 18.74 8.20 -5.86
CA GLU A 469 18.83 9.60 -6.33
C GLU A 469 19.75 9.77 -7.55
N THR A 470 20.69 8.85 -7.72
CA THR A 470 21.65 8.81 -8.83
C THR A 470 21.09 8.13 -10.09
N ASP A 471 19.89 7.56 -10.06
CA ASP A 471 19.34 6.87 -11.23
C ASP A 471 19.01 7.83 -12.37
N ALA A 472 19.30 7.40 -13.60
CA ALA A 472 19.13 8.21 -14.82
C ALA A 472 17.69 8.72 -15.05
N VAL A 473 16.70 8.08 -14.43
CA VAL A 473 15.30 8.54 -14.44
C VAL A 473 15.10 9.72 -13.50
N ILE A 474 15.63 9.64 -12.28
CA ILE A 474 15.55 10.70 -11.26
C ILE A 474 16.36 11.93 -11.71
N VAL A 475 17.54 11.72 -12.30
CA VAL A 475 18.36 12.80 -12.88
C VAL A 475 17.60 13.55 -13.97
N ARG A 476 16.95 12.84 -14.91
CA ARG A 476 16.14 13.46 -15.97
C ARG A 476 14.92 14.21 -15.42
N MET A 477 14.27 13.72 -14.37
CA MET A 477 13.20 14.46 -13.69
C MET A 477 13.72 15.75 -13.05
N ASN A 478 14.87 15.69 -12.37
CA ASN A 478 15.49 16.86 -11.76
C ASN A 478 15.92 17.91 -12.80
N ASP A 479 16.42 17.48 -13.96
CA ASP A 479 16.71 18.38 -15.09
C ASP A 479 15.44 19.05 -15.61
N ARG A 480 14.35 18.28 -15.78
CA ARG A 480 13.07 18.82 -16.25
C ARG A 480 12.46 19.81 -15.25
N MET A 481 12.53 19.52 -13.95
CA MET A 481 12.07 20.44 -12.91
C MET A 481 12.87 21.74 -12.92
N ARG A 482 14.21 21.67 -13.02
CA ARG A 482 15.07 22.86 -13.17
C ARG A 482 14.72 23.68 -14.41
N HIS A 483 14.44 23.02 -15.54
CA HIS A 483 14.02 23.70 -16.76
C HIS A 483 12.68 24.43 -16.60
N LEU A 484 11.68 23.80 -15.99
CA LEU A 484 10.37 24.42 -15.71
C LEU A 484 10.50 25.60 -14.73
N GLN A 485 11.37 25.50 -13.73
CA GLN A 485 11.68 26.60 -12.81
C GLN A 485 12.35 27.78 -13.53
N GLN A 486 13.27 27.51 -14.47
CA GLN A 486 13.87 28.55 -15.30
C GLN A 486 12.84 29.25 -16.19
N GLN A 487 11.90 28.50 -16.80
CA GLN A 487 10.81 29.08 -17.59
C GLN A 487 9.93 30.02 -16.74
N LEU A 488 9.58 29.62 -15.51
CA LEU A 488 8.86 30.46 -14.56
C LEU A 488 9.64 31.75 -14.22
N ALA A 489 10.95 31.64 -14.01
CA ALA A 489 11.81 32.80 -13.74
C ALA A 489 11.85 33.77 -14.93
N SER A 490 11.93 33.26 -16.17
CA SER A 490 11.90 34.09 -17.38
C SER A 490 10.56 34.82 -17.57
N VAL A 491 9.43 34.15 -17.32
CA VAL A 491 8.11 34.78 -17.39
C VAL A 491 7.94 35.85 -16.30
N ARG A 492 8.48 35.62 -15.10
CA ARG A 492 8.44 36.60 -14.00
C ARG A 492 9.34 37.81 -14.25
N GLY A 493 10.52 37.59 -14.84
CA GLY A 493 11.45 38.66 -15.22
C GLY A 493 10.89 39.58 -16.30
N THR A 494 10.22 39.03 -17.31
CA THR A 494 9.59 39.85 -18.38
C THR A 494 8.42 40.71 -17.87
N ALA A 495 7.68 40.25 -16.87
CA ALA A 495 6.62 41.04 -16.24
C ALA A 495 7.20 42.23 -15.44
N ALA A 496 8.33 42.06 -14.75
CA ALA A 496 8.99 43.13 -14.00
C ALA A 496 9.55 44.24 -14.91
N THR A 497 10.18 43.87 -16.04
CA THR A 497 10.69 44.86 -17.01
C THR A 497 9.57 45.65 -17.69
N THR A 498 8.42 45.01 -17.96
CA THR A 498 7.27 45.70 -18.57
C THR A 498 6.64 46.74 -17.62
N ALA A 499 6.61 46.45 -16.31
CA ALA A 499 6.09 47.38 -15.31
C ALA A 499 6.99 48.62 -15.12
N VAL A 500 8.31 48.49 -15.28
CA VAL A 500 9.27 49.61 -15.17
C VAL A 500 9.18 50.56 -16.37
N VAL A 501 8.92 50.04 -17.58
CA VAL A 501 8.77 50.88 -18.79
C VAL A 501 7.44 51.65 -18.79
N ALA A 502 6.37 51.11 -18.18
CA ALA A 502 5.08 51.80 -18.11
C ALA A 502 5.03 52.97 -17.09
N VAL A 503 5.97 53.06 -16.15
CA VAL A 503 6.02 54.11 -15.11
C VAL A 503 6.95 55.28 -15.51
N GLY A 504 7.84 55.09 -16.49
CA GLY A 504 8.83 56.10 -16.90
C GLY A 504 8.43 57.02 -18.07
N GLY A 505 7.17 57.01 -18.52
CA GLY A 505 6.72 57.73 -19.73
C GLY A 505 5.86 58.97 -19.49
N GLY A 506 5.88 59.56 -18.29
CA GLY A 506 4.98 60.64 -17.89
C GLY A 506 5.67 61.85 -17.28
N GLU A 507 6.71 62.39 -17.92
CA GLU A 507 7.24 63.74 -17.64
C GLU A 507 7.69 64.36 -18.98
N GLY A 508 6.88 65.27 -19.51
CA GLY A 508 7.16 65.98 -20.75
C GLY A 508 5.92 66.55 -21.42
N ASP A 509 5.25 67.49 -20.75
CA ASP A 509 4.71 68.74 -21.33
C ASP A 509 4.24 69.69 -20.22
#